data_AF-A0A9E4IX77-F1
#
_entry.id   AF-A0A9E4IX77-F1
#
_cell.length_a   1.000
_cell.length_b   1.000
_cell.length_c   1.000
_cell.angle_alpha   90.00
_cell.angle_beta   90.00
_cell.angle_gamma   90.00
#
_symmetry.space_group_name_H-M   'P 1'
#
loop_
_entity.id
_entity.type
_entity.pdbx_description
1 polymer ?
#
loop_
_entity_poly.entity_id
_entity_poly.type
_entity_poly.pdbx_seq_one_letter_code
_entity_poly.pdbx_strand_id
1 'polypeptide(L)'
;IIDYVARRGMAAYLNVPVYAAFHDWLGRRELLGPMWDAWAAGDRKKAVEVIPEETLHDIFIIGSPGKCRERIQEYIEAGVHTPALALQHPGDDLRQTIRDLAPQ
;
A
#
# COMPACT_ATOMS: atom_id res chain seq x y z
N ILE A 1 8.38 -5.40 10.03
CA ILE A 1 6.95 -5.59 10.34
C ILE A 1 6.07 -4.78 9.39
N ILE A 2 6.30 -3.47 9.24
CA ILE A 2 5.48 -2.60 8.38
C ILE A 2 5.46 -3.09 6.92
N ASP A 3 6.63 -3.40 6.34
CA ASP A 3 6.71 -3.91 4.96
C ASP A 3 5.96 -5.22 4.80
N TYR A 4 6.03 -6.10 5.79
CA TYR A 4 5.31 -7.36 5.77
C TYR A 4 3.79 -7.16 5.80
N VAL A 5 3.29 -6.26 6.65
CA VAL A 5 1.86 -5.91 6.71
C VAL A 5 1.39 -5.29 5.39
N ALA A 6 2.18 -4.38 4.82
CA ALA A 6 1.87 -3.76 3.54
C ALA A 6 1.84 -4.79 2.39
N ARG A 7 2.82 -5.70 2.31
CA ARG A 7 2.83 -6.80 1.32
C ARG A 7 1.63 -7.72 1.46
N ARG A 8 1.23 -8.04 2.70
CA ARG A 8 0.02 -8.83 2.97
C ARG A 8 -1.24 -8.11 2.50
N GLY A 9 -1.34 -6.79 2.74
CA GLY A 9 -2.43 -5.95 2.25
C GLY A 9 -2.49 -5.91 0.72
N MET A 10 -1.33 -5.72 0.06
CA MET A 10 -1.23 -5.78 -1.40
C MET A 10 -1.66 -7.14 -1.94
N ALA A 11 -1.14 -8.25 -1.41
CA ALA A 11 -1.51 -9.58 -1.89
C ALA A 11 -3.02 -9.85 -1.75
N ALA A 12 -3.67 -9.33 -0.70
CA ALA A 12 -5.12 -9.49 -0.52
C ALA A 12 -5.95 -8.73 -1.58
N TYR A 13 -5.49 -7.55 -2.01
CA TYR A 13 -6.23 -6.72 -2.97
C TYR A 13 -5.80 -6.95 -4.42
N LEU A 14 -4.50 -6.98 -4.69
CA LEU A 14 -3.94 -6.96 -6.05
C LEU A 14 -4.05 -8.30 -6.77
N ASN A 15 -4.46 -9.36 -6.09
CA ASN A 15 -4.85 -10.63 -6.71
C ASN A 15 -6.35 -10.71 -7.06
N VAL A 16 -7.17 -9.73 -6.64
CA VAL A 16 -8.58 -9.66 -7.05
C VAL A 16 -8.65 -9.15 -8.50
N PRO A 17 -9.47 -9.75 -9.37
CA PRO A 17 -9.40 -9.52 -10.82
C PRO A 17 -9.42 -8.05 -11.26
N VAL A 18 -10.25 -7.22 -10.63
CA VAL A 18 -10.35 -5.79 -10.98
C VAL A 18 -9.07 -5.01 -10.69
N TYR A 19 -8.42 -5.26 -9.55
CA TYR A 19 -7.18 -4.59 -9.19
C TYR A 19 -5.99 -5.15 -9.98
N ALA A 20 -5.96 -6.47 -10.22
CA ALA A 20 -4.94 -7.08 -11.08
C ALA A 20 -4.96 -6.45 -12.49
N ALA A 21 -6.14 -6.35 -13.09
CA ALA A 21 -6.31 -5.73 -14.40
C ALA A 21 -5.95 -4.23 -14.40
N PHE A 22 -6.28 -3.49 -13.34
CA PHE A 22 -5.91 -2.09 -13.20
C PHE A 22 -4.39 -1.90 -13.16
N HIS A 23 -3.67 -2.72 -12.39
CA HIS A 23 -2.22 -2.64 -12.30
C HIS A 23 -1.52 -3.10 -13.58
N ASP A 24 -2.08 -4.07 -14.29
CA ASP A 24 -1.62 -4.46 -15.63
C ASP A 24 -1.76 -3.30 -16.62
N TRP A 25 -2.92 -2.63 -16.62
CA TRP A 25 -3.15 -1.42 -17.43
C TRP A 25 -2.18 -0.27 -17.11
N LEU A 26 -1.78 -0.11 -15.84
CA LEU A 26 -0.73 0.83 -15.43
C LEU A 26 0.69 0.42 -15.87
N GLY A 27 0.86 -0.72 -16.55
CA GLY A 27 2.16 -1.21 -17.00
C GLY A 27 2.97 -1.97 -15.93
N ARG A 28 2.35 -2.38 -14.81
CA ARG A 28 3.06 -3.04 -13.70
C ARG A 28 3.14 -4.56 -13.82
N ARG A 29 2.85 -5.14 -14.98
CA ARG A 29 2.88 -6.59 -15.19
C ARG A 29 4.25 -7.21 -14.93
N GLU A 30 5.33 -6.55 -15.32
CA GLU A 30 6.68 -7.06 -15.06
C GLU A 30 6.97 -7.12 -13.54
N LEU A 31 6.52 -6.10 -12.80
CA LEU A 31 6.72 -6.00 -11.35
C LEU A 31 5.83 -6.96 -10.54
N LEU A 32 4.56 -7.10 -10.94
CA LEU A 32 3.55 -7.85 -10.18
C LEU A 32 3.25 -9.25 -10.72
N GLY A 33 3.71 -9.57 -11.93
CA GLY A 33 3.58 -10.88 -12.54
C GLY A 33 4.02 -12.03 -11.64
N PRO A 34 5.21 -11.98 -11.02
CA PRO A 34 5.66 -13.02 -10.10
C PRO A 34 4.71 -13.28 -8.92
N MET A 35 4.05 -12.23 -8.39
CA MET A 35 3.05 -12.37 -7.34
C MET A 35 1.80 -13.08 -7.87
N TRP A 36 1.28 -12.67 -9.03
CA TRP A 36 0.10 -13.27 -9.64
C TRP A 36 0.32 -14.73 -10.00
N ASP A 37 1.49 -15.08 -10.54
CA ASP A 37 1.85 -16.45 -10.89
C ASP A 37 1.92 -17.34 -9.64
N ALA A 38 2.59 -16.87 -8.58
CA ALA A 38 2.64 -17.58 -7.29
C ALA A 38 1.24 -17.74 -6.68
N TRP A 39 0.39 -16.72 -6.77
CA TRP A 39 -0.98 -16.77 -6.30
C TRP A 39 -1.83 -17.75 -7.10
N ALA A 40 -1.72 -17.78 -8.43
CA ALA A 40 -2.42 -18.73 -9.28
C ALA A 40 -1.99 -20.18 -9.00
N ALA A 41 -0.71 -20.40 -8.70
CA ALA A 41 -0.18 -21.71 -8.29
C ALA A 41 -0.56 -22.12 -6.84
N GLY A 42 -1.23 -21.25 -6.09
CA GLY A 42 -1.64 -21.52 -4.69
C GLY A 42 -0.55 -21.25 -3.66
N ASP A 43 0.64 -20.80 -4.05
CA ASP A 43 1.73 -20.47 -3.14
C ASP A 43 1.56 -19.07 -2.54
N ARG A 44 0.71 -18.99 -1.51
CA ARG A 44 0.38 -17.72 -0.83
C ARG A 44 1.57 -17.09 -0.15
N LYS A 45 2.54 -17.89 0.32
CA LYS A 45 3.73 -17.39 1.00
C LYS A 45 4.62 -16.69 -0.02
N LYS A 46 4.95 -17.38 -1.12
CA LYS A 46 5.74 -16.80 -2.20
C LYS A 46 5.07 -15.58 -2.81
N ALA A 47 3.74 -15.60 -3.01
CA ALA A 47 3.01 -14.46 -3.54
C ALA A 47 3.22 -13.18 -2.72
N VAL A 48 3.36 -13.27 -1.39
CA VAL A 48 3.66 -12.11 -0.54
C VAL A 48 5.14 -11.74 -0.61
N GLU A 49 6.04 -12.72 -0.62
CA GLU A 49 7.50 -12.53 -0.60
C GLU A 49 8.03 -11.86 -1.87
N VAL A 50 7.47 -12.18 -3.04
CA VAL A 50 7.95 -11.69 -4.34
C VAL A 50 7.44 -10.31 -4.74
N ILE A 51 6.61 -9.68 -3.91
CA ILE A 51 6.17 -8.30 -4.15
C ILE A 51 7.44 -7.40 -4.10
N PRO A 52 7.67 -6.51 -5.07
CA PRO A 52 8.80 -5.57 -5.00
C PRO A 52 8.61 -4.50 -3.91
N GLU A 53 9.69 -3.98 -3.34
CA GLU A 53 9.63 -2.90 -2.35
C GLU A 53 9.15 -1.58 -2.97
N GLU A 54 9.62 -1.25 -4.17
CA GLU A 54 9.19 -0.06 -4.92
C GLU A 54 7.67 0.03 -5.08
N THR A 55 7.00 -1.10 -5.37
CA THR A 55 5.54 -1.11 -5.53
C THR A 55 4.81 -0.90 -4.21
N LEU A 56 5.43 -1.22 -3.05
CA LEU A 56 4.87 -0.86 -1.75
C LEU A 56 4.83 0.66 -1.59
N HIS A 57 5.93 1.34 -1.88
CA HIS A 57 6.04 2.80 -1.71
C HIS A 57 5.21 3.60 -2.72
N ASP A 58 4.94 3.00 -3.88
CA ASP A 58 4.00 3.55 -4.86
C ASP A 58 2.53 3.51 -4.41
N ILE A 59 2.17 2.62 -3.48
CA ILE A 59 0.78 2.38 -3.07
C ILE A 59 0.53 2.86 -1.63
N PHE A 60 1.52 2.74 -0.75
CA PHE A 60 1.41 3.08 0.66
C PHE A 60 2.30 4.28 1.00
N ILE A 61 1.77 5.15 1.86
CA ILE A 61 2.58 6.13 2.59
C ILE A 61 3.10 5.45 3.86
N ILE A 62 4.41 5.17 3.90
CA ILE A 62 5.05 4.41 4.99
C ILE A 62 6.06 5.31 5.71
N GLY A 63 5.94 5.43 7.03
CA GLY A 63 6.87 6.19 7.85
C GLY A 63 6.35 6.50 9.25
N SER A 64 7.04 7.41 9.93
CA SER A 64 6.52 8.03 11.14
C SER A 64 5.29 8.89 10.80
N PRO A 65 4.41 9.21 11.78
CA PRO A 65 3.26 10.07 11.52
C PRO A 65 3.63 11.42 10.89
N GLY A 66 4.76 12.02 11.29
CA GLY A 66 5.29 13.24 10.67
C GLY A 66 5.61 13.08 9.18
N LYS A 67 6.34 12.02 8.82
CA LYS A 67 6.64 11.71 7.40
C LYS A 67 5.38 11.44 6.59
N CYS A 68 4.42 10.71 7.17
CA CYS A 68 3.15 10.44 6.50
C CYS A 68 2.37 11.73 6.26
N ARG A 69 2.35 12.64 7.25
CA ARG A 69 1.72 13.95 7.13
C ARG A 69 2.35 14.80 6.05
N GLU A 70 3.68 14.89 6.00
CA GLU A 70 4.41 15.60 4.93
C GLU A 70 4.00 15.08 3.55
N ARG A 71 3.99 13.75 3.38
CA ARG A 71 3.58 13.13 2.12
C ARG A 71 2.11 13.39 1.77
N ILE A 72 1.21 13.39 2.75
CA ILE A 72 -0.21 13.74 2.54
C ILE A 72 -0.32 15.20 2.10
N GLN A 73 0.47 16.10 2.69
CA GLN A 73 0.48 17.52 2.35
C GLN A 73 0.96 17.74 0.90
N GLU A 74 1.95 16.99 0.43
CA GLU A 74 2.39 17.03 -0.97
C GLU A 74 1.24 16.68 -1.95
N TYR A 75 0.39 15.71 -1.63
CA TYR A 75 -0.79 15.42 -2.44
C TYR A 75 -1.82 16.56 -2.43
N ILE A 76 -2.02 17.20 -1.27
CA ILE A 76 -2.91 18.37 -1.14
C ILE A 76 -2.39 19.51 -2.00
N GLU A 77 -1.09 19.81 -1.95
CA GLU A 77 -0.44 20.84 -2.75
C GLU A 77 -0.49 20.54 -4.25
N ALA A 78 -0.51 19.25 -4.63
CA ALA A 78 -0.72 18.79 -6.00
C ALA A 78 -2.19 18.84 -6.46
N GLY A 79 -3.13 19.28 -5.60
CA GLY A 79 -4.53 19.51 -5.95
C GLY A 79 -5.54 18.52 -5.37
N VAL A 80 -5.14 17.58 -4.50
CA VAL A 80 -6.09 16.73 -3.78
C VAL A 80 -6.83 17.55 -2.72
N HIS A 81 -8.14 17.74 -2.90
CA HIS A 81 -8.93 18.53 -1.94
C HIS A 81 -9.41 17.77 -0.70
N THR A 82 -9.53 16.45 -0.75
CA THR A 82 -10.06 15.66 0.36
C THR A 82 -9.34 14.32 0.47
N PRO A 83 -8.27 14.24 1.27
CA PRO A 83 -7.59 12.98 1.55
C PRO A 83 -8.49 12.05 2.39
N ALA A 84 -8.89 10.92 1.83
CA ALA A 84 -9.58 9.85 2.55
C ALA A 84 -8.57 8.76 2.95
N LEU A 85 -8.08 8.81 4.19
CA LEU A 85 -6.99 7.95 4.63
C LEU A 85 -7.50 6.56 5.04
N ALA A 86 -7.03 5.52 4.35
CA ALA A 86 -7.16 4.14 4.79
C ALA A 86 -5.97 3.77 5.70
N LEU A 87 -6.15 3.91 7.01
CA LEU A 87 -5.07 3.71 7.97
C LEU A 87 -4.78 2.23 8.20
N GLN A 88 -3.54 1.83 7.96
CA GLN A 88 -2.98 0.56 8.41
C GLN A 88 -2.20 0.81 9.70
N HIS A 89 -2.75 0.40 10.84
CA HIS A 89 -2.16 0.65 12.15
C HIS A 89 -1.66 -0.64 12.79
N PRO A 90 -0.35 -0.91 12.78
CA PRO A 90 0.22 -2.08 13.44
C PRO A 90 0.49 -1.88 14.95
N GLY A 91 0.28 -0.67 15.49
CA GLY A 91 0.57 -0.34 16.89
C GLY A 91 -0.66 -0.40 17.81
N ASP A 92 -0.50 0.07 19.05
CA ASP A 92 -1.53 -0.12 20.09
C ASP A 92 -2.56 1.01 20.18
N ASP A 93 -2.23 2.26 19.78
CA ASP A 93 -3.14 3.42 19.88
C ASP A 93 -3.52 4.02 18.52
N LEU A 94 -4.61 3.51 17.94
CA LEU A 94 -5.18 4.03 16.70
C LEU A 94 -5.68 5.48 16.86
N ARG A 95 -6.18 5.87 18.04
CA ARG A 95 -6.71 7.22 18.26
C ARG A 95 -5.58 8.24 18.23
N GLN A 96 -4.45 7.91 18.84
CA GLN A 96 -3.28 8.79 18.78
C GLN A 96 -2.77 8.90 17.35
N THR A 97 -2.72 7.81 16.60
CA THR A 97 -2.33 7.83 15.17
C THR A 97 -3.25 8.73 14.34
N ILE A 98 -4.56 8.71 14.58
CA ILE A 98 -5.50 9.63 13.92
C ILE A 98 -5.19 11.09 14.28
N ARG A 99 -4.92 11.41 15.55
CA ARG A 99 -4.53 12.78 15.96
C ARG A 99 -3.21 13.20 15.31
N ASP A 100 -2.25 12.30 15.26
CA ASP A 100 -0.93 12.54 14.68
C ASP A 100 -0.95 12.65 13.15
N LEU A 101 -2.09 12.41 12.51
CA LEU A 101 -2.32 12.61 11.06
C LEU A 101 -3.38 13.66 10.76
N ALA A 102 -4.12 14.15 11.76
CA ALA A 102 -5.18 15.14 11.58
C ALA A 102 -4.62 16.46 11.04
N PRO A 103 -5.29 17.15 10.08
CA PRO A 103 -4.84 18.44 9.57
C PRO A 103 -4.51 19.44 10.68
N GLN A 104 -3.52 20.32 10.43
CA GLN A 104 -3.23 21.46 11.32
C GLN A 104 -4.05 22.68 10.93
#